data_AF-M4YQT5-F1
#
_entry.id   AF-M4YQT5-F1
#
_cell.length_a   1.000
_cell.length_b   1.000
_cell.length_c   1.000
_cell.angle_alpha   90.00
_cell.angle_beta   90.00
_cell.angle_gamma   90.00
#
_symmetry.space_group_name_H-M   'P 1'
#
loop_
_entity.id
_entity.type
_entity.pdbx_description
1 polymer ?
#
loop_
_entity_poly.entity_id
_entity_poly.type
_entity_poly.pdbx_seq_one_letter_code
_entity_poly.pdbx_strand_id
1 'polypeptide(L)'
;MDFALRKAAVFTVAVTLLSVAAVVLLFRDSLLCIILGVISLGLCIPFAVFCIYGWSTGNGYRWINGPDWIGMNEEQRRFAVSRICLGGILSSVLLCYGILVFAIKWPYGFIAGFVIVGIAIAMLAIPVVRYSKGAKIGNAAFVPRDGQKAWLLAIALTVLMAVPSVMILDRMDFREEVEVTAGEDSVAIKAPMVSETVRYSDITEIRMDADFHHGTRISGYGGSSIHSGTFRNSDLGTYTLAAYSSCDACIVIHTSGGYIAFNRETPEETLSLYDLIRSHM
;
A
#
# COMPACT_ATOMS: atom_id res chain seq x y z
N MET A 1 31.91 17.77 -4.69
CA MET A 1 30.46 17.58 -4.96
C MET A 1 29.97 18.80 -5.68
N ASP A 2 29.52 18.63 -6.92
CA ASP A 2 29.16 19.73 -7.82
C ASP A 2 28.09 20.64 -7.21
N PHE A 3 28.14 21.95 -7.48
CA PHE A 3 27.22 22.93 -6.87
C PHE A 3 25.74 22.61 -7.16
N ALA A 4 25.46 22.10 -8.36
CA ALA A 4 24.15 21.60 -8.75
C ALA A 4 23.69 20.38 -7.93
N LEU A 5 24.64 19.50 -7.55
CA LEU A 5 24.35 18.29 -6.80
C LEU A 5 23.97 18.58 -5.33
N ARG A 6 24.61 19.60 -4.73
CA ARG A 6 24.25 20.08 -3.38
C ARG A 6 22.84 20.65 -3.34
N LYS A 7 22.48 21.48 -4.32
CA LYS A 7 21.11 22.02 -4.43
C LYS A 7 20.06 20.93 -4.65
N ALA A 8 20.38 19.95 -5.50
CA ALA A 8 19.51 18.80 -5.73
C ALA A 8 19.28 18.00 -4.45
N ALA A 9 20.35 17.66 -3.70
CA ALA A 9 20.22 16.94 -2.44
C ALA A 9 19.36 17.70 -1.41
N VAL A 10 19.57 19.00 -1.26
CA VAL A 10 18.77 19.83 -0.33
C VAL A 10 17.31 19.90 -0.77
N PHE A 11 17.03 20.14 -2.05
CA PHE A 11 15.68 20.18 -2.59
C PHE A 11 14.96 18.84 -2.42
N THR A 12 15.61 17.74 -2.76
CA THR A 12 15.05 16.39 -2.61
C THR A 12 14.75 16.06 -1.15
N VAL A 13 15.67 16.38 -0.22
CA VAL A 13 15.42 16.17 1.21
C VAL A 13 14.24 17.03 1.68
N ALA A 14 14.18 18.30 1.29
CA ALA A 14 13.07 19.18 1.67
C ALA A 14 11.72 18.68 1.13
N VAL A 15 11.66 18.31 -0.15
CA VAL A 15 10.43 17.76 -0.76
C VAL A 15 10.06 16.43 -0.09
N THR A 16 11.02 15.56 0.16
CA THR A 16 10.77 14.27 0.84
C THR A 16 10.17 14.48 2.22
N LEU A 17 10.76 15.38 3.02
CA LEU A 17 10.27 15.70 4.37
C LEU A 17 8.88 16.33 4.34
N LEU A 18 8.63 17.26 3.41
CA LEU A 18 7.31 17.88 3.23
C LEU A 18 6.27 16.87 2.79
N SER A 19 6.62 15.98 1.85
CA SER A 19 5.74 14.90 1.38
C SER A 19 5.43 13.89 2.48
N VAL A 20 6.42 13.50 3.29
CA VAL A 20 6.21 12.63 4.45
C VAL A 20 5.33 13.30 5.50
N ALA A 21 5.58 14.57 5.82
CA ALA A 21 4.75 15.33 6.75
C ALA A 21 3.31 15.46 6.25
N ALA A 22 3.11 15.70 4.95
CA ALA A 22 1.78 15.73 4.34
C ALA A 22 1.06 14.38 4.47
N VAL A 23 1.73 13.26 4.17
CA VAL A 23 1.17 11.90 4.36
C VAL A 23 0.73 11.68 5.81
N VAL A 24 1.58 11.99 6.78
CA VAL A 24 1.25 11.82 8.21
C VAL A 24 0.06 12.68 8.63
N LEU A 25 0.00 13.93 8.17
CA LEU A 25 -1.07 14.86 8.54
C LEU A 25 -2.40 14.53 7.86
N LEU A 26 -2.38 13.94 6.67
CA LEU A 26 -3.57 13.60 5.87
C LEU A 26 -4.14 12.21 6.22
N PHE A 27 -3.34 11.31 6.79
CA PHE A 27 -3.74 9.93 7.09
C PHE A 27 -3.60 9.55 8.56
N ARG A 28 -3.90 10.49 9.46
CA ARG A 28 -3.76 10.29 10.93
C ARG A 28 -4.47 9.04 11.43
N ASP A 29 -5.52 8.64 10.72
CA ASP A 29 -6.43 7.57 11.09
C ASP A 29 -6.05 6.22 10.47
N SER A 30 -5.02 6.14 9.59
CA SER A 30 -4.60 4.87 8.99
C SER A 30 -3.09 4.66 9.04
N LEU A 31 -2.64 3.92 10.05
CA LEU A 31 -1.24 3.56 10.25
C LEU A 31 -0.62 2.87 9.03
N LEU A 32 -1.38 2.00 8.35
CA LEU A 32 -0.90 1.30 7.16
C LEU A 32 -0.63 2.27 6.00
N CYS A 33 -1.54 3.21 5.75
CA CYS A 33 -1.38 4.24 4.72
C CYS A 33 -0.19 5.16 5.03
N ILE A 34 0.00 5.53 6.31
CA ILE A 34 1.18 6.27 6.76
C ILE A 34 2.46 5.48 6.45
N ILE A 35 2.53 4.21 6.86
CA ILE A 35 3.72 3.37 6.65
C ILE A 35 4.05 3.24 5.16
N LEU A 36 3.04 2.91 4.33
CA LEU A 36 3.24 2.75 2.89
C LEU A 36 3.61 4.07 2.20
N GLY A 37 3.00 5.19 2.59
CA GLY A 37 3.33 6.52 2.09
C GLY A 37 4.73 6.97 2.50
N VAL A 38 5.15 6.70 3.74
CA VAL A 38 6.50 6.99 4.23
C VAL A 38 7.55 6.13 3.53
N ILE A 39 7.29 4.84 3.30
CA ILE A 39 8.18 3.97 2.53
C ILE A 39 8.30 4.46 1.08
N SER A 40 7.17 4.76 0.44
CA SER A 40 7.16 5.27 -0.94
C SER A 40 7.94 6.57 -1.08
N LEU A 41 7.62 7.58 -0.27
CA LEU A 41 8.17 8.94 -0.43
C LEU A 41 9.52 9.09 0.28
N GLY A 42 9.67 8.50 1.46
CA GLY A 42 10.86 8.61 2.30
C GLY A 42 12.05 7.77 1.84
N LEU A 43 11.83 6.64 1.15
CA LEU A 43 12.91 5.77 0.67
C LEU A 43 13.12 5.87 -0.84
N CYS A 44 12.06 5.80 -1.65
CA CYS A 44 12.22 5.66 -3.10
C CYS A 44 12.75 6.95 -3.75
N ILE A 45 12.32 8.13 -3.26
CA ILE A 45 12.75 9.42 -3.81
C ILE A 45 14.25 9.69 -3.54
N PRO A 46 14.75 9.61 -2.27
CA PRO A 46 16.19 9.76 -2.03
C PRO A 46 17.04 8.73 -2.78
N PHE A 47 16.57 7.48 -2.84
CA PHE A 47 17.26 6.42 -3.58
C PHE A 47 17.31 6.68 -5.09
N ALA A 48 16.21 7.17 -5.69
CA ALA A 48 16.18 7.55 -7.10
C ALA A 48 17.18 8.67 -7.40
N VAL A 49 17.26 9.70 -6.55
CA VAL A 49 18.20 10.82 -6.74
C VAL A 49 19.66 10.38 -6.62
N PHE A 50 19.96 9.52 -5.66
CA PHE A 50 21.26 8.87 -5.56
C PHE A 50 21.60 8.09 -6.85
N CYS A 51 20.64 7.33 -7.37
CA CYS A 51 20.82 6.60 -8.63
C CYS A 51 20.96 7.54 -9.83
N ILE A 52 20.28 8.69 -9.89
CA ILE A 52 20.48 9.69 -10.95
C ILE A 52 21.91 10.22 -10.95
N TYR A 53 22.49 10.43 -9.77
CA TYR A 53 23.90 10.82 -9.66
C TYR A 53 24.83 9.75 -10.25
N GLY A 54 24.67 8.48 -9.87
CA GLY A 54 25.51 7.40 -10.41
C GLY A 54 25.27 7.13 -11.90
N TRP A 55 24.03 7.28 -12.35
CA TRP A 55 23.66 7.16 -13.76
C TRP A 55 24.27 8.26 -14.64
N SER A 56 24.26 9.51 -14.16
CA SER A 56 24.75 10.66 -14.90
C SER A 56 26.27 10.80 -14.89
N THR A 57 26.92 10.43 -13.78
CA THR A 57 28.37 10.64 -13.60
C THR A 57 29.21 9.38 -13.70
N GLY A 58 28.60 8.19 -13.61
CA GLY A 58 29.32 6.91 -13.53
C GLY A 58 30.08 6.71 -12.21
N ASN A 59 29.89 7.61 -11.23
CA ASN A 59 30.52 7.53 -9.92
C ASN A 59 29.61 6.84 -8.91
N GLY A 60 30.21 6.30 -7.85
CA GLY A 60 29.48 5.63 -6.77
C GLY A 60 29.66 4.13 -6.67
N TYR A 61 30.59 3.55 -7.45
CA TYR A 61 30.95 2.13 -7.34
C TYR A 61 31.32 1.71 -5.90
N ARG A 62 31.90 2.61 -5.10
CA ARG A 62 32.27 2.35 -3.69
C ARG A 62 31.08 2.06 -2.78
N TRP A 63 29.88 2.42 -3.21
CA TRP A 63 28.64 2.22 -2.46
C TRP A 63 27.85 1.01 -2.96
N ILE A 64 28.30 0.37 -4.04
CA ILE A 64 27.60 -0.75 -4.67
C ILE A 64 28.44 -2.00 -4.42
N ASN A 65 27.89 -2.98 -3.72
CA ASN A 65 28.56 -4.25 -3.47
C ASN A 65 28.23 -5.28 -4.57
N GLY A 66 29.14 -6.24 -4.79
CA GLY A 66 28.90 -7.41 -5.65
C GLY A 66 29.82 -7.48 -6.87
N PRO A 67 29.86 -6.47 -7.77
CA PRO A 67 30.76 -6.48 -8.91
C PRO A 67 32.24 -6.40 -8.52
N ASP A 68 33.13 -7.06 -9.30
CA ASP A 68 34.58 -6.94 -9.14
C ASP A 68 35.07 -5.60 -9.69
N TRP A 69 34.96 -4.56 -8.87
CA TRP A 69 35.35 -3.20 -9.24
C TRP A 69 36.85 -3.01 -9.43
N ILE A 70 37.68 -3.88 -8.85
CA ILE A 70 39.14 -3.77 -8.87
C ILE A 70 39.67 -4.31 -10.19
N GLY A 71 39.07 -5.39 -10.71
CA GLY A 71 39.42 -5.96 -12.01
C GLY A 71 38.94 -5.13 -13.21
N MET A 72 38.03 -4.16 -13.01
CA MET A 72 37.51 -3.31 -14.10
C MET A 72 38.39 -2.08 -14.34
N ASN A 73 38.61 -1.74 -15.60
CA ASN A 73 39.17 -0.43 -15.93
C ASN A 73 38.18 0.70 -15.59
N GLU A 74 38.67 1.95 -15.55
CA GLU A 74 37.84 3.08 -15.10
C GLU A 74 36.58 3.29 -15.96
N GLU A 75 36.71 3.12 -17.28
CA GLU A 75 35.61 3.33 -18.22
C GLU A 75 34.52 2.26 -18.10
N GLN A 76 34.93 1.00 -18.01
CA GLN A 76 34.06 -0.15 -17.75
C GLN A 76 33.32 0.04 -16.42
N ARG A 77 34.02 0.46 -15.37
CA ARG A 77 33.44 0.72 -14.06
C ARG A 77 32.37 1.82 -14.14
N ARG A 78 32.66 2.95 -14.77
CA ARG A 78 31.69 4.05 -14.94
C ARG A 78 30.47 3.61 -15.76
N PHE A 79 30.68 2.81 -16.81
CA PHE A 79 29.60 2.25 -17.61
C PHE A 79 28.71 1.30 -16.78
N ALA A 80 29.32 0.38 -16.02
CA ALA A 80 28.61 -0.57 -15.17
C ALA A 80 27.79 0.13 -14.07
N VAL A 81 28.39 1.11 -13.38
CA VAL A 81 27.69 1.95 -12.40
C VAL A 81 26.50 2.64 -13.05
N SER A 82 26.67 3.23 -14.25
CA SER A 82 25.58 3.91 -14.95
C SER A 82 24.41 2.96 -15.23
N ARG A 83 24.68 1.72 -15.66
CA ARG A 83 23.63 0.71 -15.93
C ARG A 83 22.95 0.21 -14.68
N ILE A 84 23.70 -0.04 -13.60
CA ILE A 84 23.12 -0.44 -12.30
C ILE A 84 22.22 0.68 -11.77
N CYS A 85 22.71 1.91 -11.77
CA CYS A 85 21.94 3.05 -11.31
C CYS A 85 20.72 3.34 -12.19
N LEU A 86 20.76 3.08 -13.49
CA LEU A 86 19.56 3.15 -14.34
C LEU A 86 18.49 2.14 -13.88
N GLY A 87 18.91 0.90 -13.58
CA GLY A 87 18.04 -0.11 -12.97
C GLY A 87 17.46 0.36 -11.64
N GLY A 88 18.28 1.02 -10.81
CA GLY A 88 17.86 1.68 -9.58
C GLY A 88 16.76 2.73 -9.80
N ILE A 89 16.94 3.67 -10.73
CA ILE A 89 15.93 4.70 -11.06
C ILE A 89 14.60 4.05 -11.47
N LEU A 90 14.64 3.10 -12.41
CA LEU A 90 13.44 2.42 -12.89
C LEU A 90 12.76 1.62 -11.77
N SER A 91 13.54 0.96 -10.92
CA SER A 91 13.02 0.24 -9.75
C SER A 91 12.34 1.17 -8.76
N SER A 92 12.92 2.34 -8.46
CA SER A 92 12.30 3.32 -7.56
C SER A 92 10.95 3.79 -8.09
N VAL A 93 10.87 4.08 -9.39
CA VAL A 93 9.61 4.52 -10.02
C VAL A 93 8.58 3.41 -9.91
N LEU A 94 8.94 2.18 -10.30
CA LEU A 94 8.03 1.05 -10.21
C LEU A 94 7.60 0.73 -8.78
N LEU A 95 8.46 0.86 -7.78
CA LEU A 95 8.09 0.64 -6.37
C LEU A 95 7.09 1.69 -5.90
N CYS A 96 7.32 2.97 -6.21
CA CYS A 96 6.33 4.02 -5.93
C CYS A 96 4.98 3.69 -6.56
N TYR A 97 4.96 3.30 -7.84
CA TYR A 97 3.72 2.99 -8.55
C TYR A 97 3.08 1.67 -8.09
N GLY A 98 3.86 0.66 -7.76
CA GLY A 98 3.39 -0.64 -7.27
C GLY A 98 2.64 -0.51 -5.95
N ILE A 99 3.12 0.37 -5.06
CA ILE A 99 2.41 0.75 -3.83
C ILE A 99 1.04 1.36 -4.13
N LEU A 100 0.90 2.17 -5.20
CA LEU A 100 -0.41 2.68 -5.62
C LEU A 100 -1.33 1.57 -6.13
N VAL A 101 -0.79 0.58 -6.82
CA VAL A 101 -1.59 -0.51 -7.40
C VAL A 101 -2.17 -1.41 -6.31
N PHE A 102 -1.49 -1.55 -5.17
CA PHE A 102 -2.06 -2.17 -3.96
C PHE A 102 -3.26 -1.40 -3.39
N ALA A 103 -3.35 -0.09 -3.64
CA ALA A 103 -4.48 0.74 -3.22
C ALA A 103 -5.70 0.65 -4.15
N ILE A 104 -5.54 0.08 -5.36
CA ILE A 104 -6.64 -0.11 -6.29
C ILE A 104 -7.50 -1.29 -5.79
N LYS A 105 -8.74 -1.00 -5.38
CA LYS A 105 -9.75 -1.96 -4.88
C LYS A 105 -10.29 -2.91 -5.97
N TRP A 106 -9.40 -3.55 -6.72
CA TRP A 106 -9.72 -4.61 -7.68
C TRP A 106 -9.06 -5.91 -7.24
N PRO A 107 -9.69 -7.07 -7.45
CA PRO A 107 -9.11 -8.37 -7.07
C PRO A 107 -7.74 -8.62 -7.73
N TYR A 108 -7.50 -7.98 -8.89
CA TYR A 108 -6.23 -8.04 -9.61
C TYR A 108 -5.21 -6.97 -9.17
N GLY A 109 -5.60 -5.95 -8.41
CA GLY A 109 -4.72 -4.89 -7.93
C GLY A 109 -3.65 -5.43 -6.97
N PHE A 110 -4.04 -6.33 -6.06
CA PHE A 110 -3.10 -6.95 -5.12
C PHE A 110 -2.05 -7.81 -5.84
N ILE A 111 -2.48 -8.62 -6.81
CA ILE A 111 -1.59 -9.46 -7.63
C ILE A 111 -0.68 -8.59 -8.49
N ALA A 112 -1.24 -7.58 -9.17
CA ALA A 112 -0.48 -6.65 -9.99
C ALA A 112 0.56 -5.87 -9.17
N GLY A 113 0.23 -5.49 -7.93
CA GLY A 113 1.17 -4.86 -7.00
C GLY A 113 2.39 -5.74 -6.74
N PHE A 114 2.20 -7.01 -6.40
CA PHE A 114 3.33 -7.94 -6.21
C PHE A 114 4.15 -8.17 -7.46
N VAL A 115 3.50 -8.28 -8.63
CA VAL A 115 4.20 -8.43 -9.92
C VAL A 115 5.07 -7.20 -10.18
N ILE A 116 4.55 -5.99 -9.96
CA ILE A 116 5.30 -4.74 -10.15
C ILE A 116 6.49 -4.67 -9.19
N VAL A 117 6.30 -5.02 -7.91
CA VAL A 117 7.40 -5.08 -6.92
C VAL A 117 8.46 -6.10 -7.34
N GLY A 118 8.05 -7.28 -7.82
CA GLY A 118 8.97 -8.30 -8.33
C GLY A 118 9.79 -7.81 -9.53
N ILE A 119 9.14 -7.13 -10.50
CA ILE A 119 9.82 -6.50 -11.64
C ILE A 119 10.79 -5.43 -11.17
N ALA A 120 10.40 -4.58 -10.22
CA ALA A 120 11.26 -3.53 -9.69
C ALA A 120 12.52 -4.11 -9.02
N ILE A 121 12.36 -5.15 -8.20
CA ILE A 121 13.49 -5.88 -7.58
C ILE A 121 14.38 -6.48 -8.66
N ALA A 122 13.80 -7.10 -9.70
CA ALA A 122 14.56 -7.68 -10.80
C ALA A 122 15.36 -6.62 -11.58
N MET A 123 14.78 -5.43 -11.83
CA MET A 123 15.46 -4.32 -12.50
C MET A 123 16.68 -3.81 -11.71
N LEU A 124 16.63 -3.86 -10.38
CA LEU A 124 17.75 -3.51 -9.52
C LEU A 124 18.79 -4.65 -9.45
N ALA A 125 18.34 -5.89 -9.28
CA ALA A 125 19.21 -7.04 -9.00
C ALA A 125 19.93 -7.59 -10.26
N ILE A 126 19.25 -7.65 -11.41
CA ILE A 126 19.81 -8.25 -12.64
C ILE A 126 21.12 -7.57 -13.08
N PRO A 127 21.21 -6.23 -13.16
CA PRO A 127 22.46 -5.56 -13.52
C PRO A 127 23.59 -5.88 -12.53
N VAL A 128 23.31 -5.85 -11.22
CA VAL A 128 24.30 -6.14 -10.17
C VAL A 128 24.83 -7.57 -10.30
N VAL A 129 23.94 -8.56 -10.42
CA VAL A 129 24.31 -9.97 -10.59
C VAL A 129 25.06 -10.21 -11.91
N ARG A 130 24.65 -9.53 -12.98
CA ARG A 130 25.32 -9.64 -14.27
C ARG A 130 26.78 -9.19 -14.17
N TYR A 131 27.04 -8.06 -13.52
CA TYR A 131 28.39 -7.54 -13.36
C TYR A 131 29.20 -8.28 -12.28
N SER A 132 28.56 -8.86 -11.25
CA SER A 132 29.25 -9.74 -10.30
C SER A 132 29.73 -11.05 -10.92
N LYS A 133 29.03 -11.55 -11.93
CA LYS A 133 29.45 -12.71 -12.73
C LYS A 133 30.45 -12.38 -13.85
N GLY A 134 31.03 -11.18 -13.85
CA GLY A 134 32.05 -10.79 -14.83
C GLY A 134 31.52 -10.63 -16.25
N ALA A 135 30.27 -10.18 -16.42
CA ALA A 135 29.71 -9.95 -17.76
C ALA A 135 30.61 -9.02 -18.60
N LYS A 136 30.89 -9.44 -19.83
CA LYS A 136 31.71 -8.66 -20.77
C LYS A 136 31.05 -7.30 -21.04
N ILE A 137 31.75 -6.25 -20.67
CA ILE A 137 31.44 -4.88 -21.06
C ILE A 137 32.16 -4.69 -22.41
N GLY A 138 31.38 -4.53 -23.48
CA GLY A 138 31.95 -4.24 -24.80
C GLY A 138 32.68 -2.90 -24.82
N ASN A 139 33.17 -2.48 -25.99
CA ASN A 139 33.92 -1.22 -26.16
C ASN A 139 33.03 0.03 -26.08
N ALA A 140 31.88 -0.05 -25.42
CA ALA A 140 30.97 1.07 -25.28
C ALA A 140 31.53 2.07 -24.25
N ALA A 141 31.89 3.25 -24.73
CA ALA A 141 32.38 4.33 -23.89
C ALA A 141 31.28 4.88 -22.97
N PHE A 142 31.64 5.19 -21.73
CA PHE A 142 30.75 5.93 -20.84
C PHE A 142 30.72 7.41 -21.24
N VAL A 143 29.54 7.91 -21.59
CA VAL A 143 29.32 9.33 -21.88
C VAL A 143 28.69 10.00 -20.65
N PRO A 144 29.41 10.91 -19.96
CA PRO A 144 28.83 11.65 -18.86
C PRO A 144 27.67 12.52 -19.35
N ARG A 145 26.63 12.60 -18.52
CA ARG A 145 25.44 13.40 -18.84
C ARG A 145 25.57 14.78 -18.23
N ASP A 146 25.00 15.75 -18.92
CA ASP A 146 24.90 17.13 -18.45
C ASP A 146 24.21 17.17 -17.08
N GLY A 147 24.91 17.70 -16.08
CA GLY A 147 24.40 17.85 -14.72
C GLY A 147 23.13 18.70 -14.65
N GLN A 148 22.97 19.66 -15.57
CA GLN A 148 21.75 20.47 -15.68
C GLN A 148 20.54 19.61 -16.09
N LYS A 149 20.72 18.77 -17.10
CA LYS A 149 19.64 17.89 -17.58
C LYS A 149 19.35 16.75 -16.60
N ALA A 150 20.37 16.23 -15.94
CA ALA A 150 20.21 15.20 -14.92
C ALA A 150 19.41 15.72 -13.71
N TRP A 151 19.59 16.97 -13.29
CA TRP A 151 18.78 17.53 -12.20
C TRP A 151 17.33 17.79 -12.63
N LEU A 152 17.11 18.28 -13.86
CA LEU A 152 15.74 18.48 -14.37
C LEU A 152 14.97 17.16 -14.37
N LEU A 153 15.64 16.06 -14.75
CA LEU A 153 15.07 14.72 -14.66
C LEU A 153 14.79 14.30 -13.21
N ALA A 154 15.67 14.62 -12.26
CA ALA A 154 15.45 14.33 -10.85
C ALA A 154 14.22 15.05 -10.29
N ILE A 155 14.04 16.33 -10.63
CA ILE A 155 12.84 17.09 -10.22
C ILE A 155 11.59 16.51 -10.90
N ALA A 156 11.64 16.25 -12.20
CA ALA A 156 10.52 15.66 -12.94
C ALA A 156 10.09 14.31 -12.35
N LEU A 157 11.04 13.43 -12.04
CA LEU A 157 10.76 12.14 -11.41
C LEU A 157 10.24 12.29 -9.98
N THR A 158 10.78 13.23 -9.21
CA THR A 158 10.28 13.53 -7.85
C THR A 158 8.81 13.94 -7.90
N VAL A 159 8.45 14.86 -8.81
CA VAL A 159 7.04 15.29 -9.00
C VAL A 159 6.19 14.12 -9.46
N LEU A 160 6.66 13.35 -10.45
CA LEU A 160 5.96 12.18 -10.99
C LEU A 160 5.66 11.12 -9.92
N MET A 161 6.57 10.91 -8.97
CA MET A 161 6.41 9.94 -7.88
C MET A 161 5.57 10.49 -6.72
N ALA A 162 5.67 11.79 -6.44
CA ALA A 162 4.94 12.45 -5.36
C ALA A 162 3.44 12.58 -5.67
N VAL A 163 3.07 12.99 -6.88
CA VAL A 163 1.67 13.23 -7.28
C VAL A 163 0.76 12.02 -7.04
N PRO A 164 1.05 10.82 -7.57
CA PRO A 164 0.14 9.70 -7.39
C PRO A 164 0.13 9.18 -5.94
N SER A 165 1.22 9.36 -5.18
CA SER A 165 1.24 9.05 -3.73
C SER A 165 0.24 9.92 -2.96
N VAL A 166 -0.04 11.13 -3.45
CA VAL A 166 -1.10 12.04 -2.95
C VAL A 166 -2.46 11.71 -3.60
N MET A 167 -2.54 11.05 -4.76
CA MET A 167 -3.84 10.66 -5.34
C MET A 167 -4.46 9.40 -4.70
N ILE A 168 -3.68 8.60 -3.96
CA ILE A 168 -4.20 7.49 -3.13
C ILE A 168 -5.17 8.00 -2.05
N LEU A 169 -5.06 9.27 -1.64
CA LEU A 169 -5.75 9.89 -0.49
C LEU A 169 -7.29 9.81 -0.55
N ASP A 170 -7.89 9.69 -1.73
CA ASP A 170 -9.36 9.76 -1.92
C ASP A 170 -10.01 8.39 -2.17
N ARG A 171 -9.22 7.35 -2.51
CA ARG A 171 -9.75 6.07 -3.05
C ARG A 171 -9.65 4.91 -2.07
N MET A 172 -8.82 5.02 -1.03
CA MET A 172 -8.73 4.02 0.03
C MET A 172 -9.80 4.29 1.07
N ASP A 173 -11.05 3.94 0.74
CA ASP A 173 -12.18 3.92 1.67
C ASP A 173 -11.96 2.78 2.71
N PHE A 174 -10.93 2.93 3.56
CA PHE A 174 -10.76 2.21 4.81
C PHE A 174 -11.69 2.89 5.80
N ARG A 175 -12.98 2.57 5.69
CA ARG A 175 -13.96 3.03 6.66
C ARG A 175 -13.63 2.37 7.99
N GLU A 176 -13.16 3.11 8.97
CA GLU A 176 -13.05 2.61 10.35
C GLU A 176 -14.42 2.67 11.05
N GLU A 177 -15.50 2.35 10.33
CA GLU A 177 -16.86 2.30 10.88
C GLU A 177 -17.63 1.10 10.35
N VAL A 178 -18.57 0.62 11.18
CA VAL A 178 -19.62 -0.31 10.75
C VAL A 178 -20.86 0.52 10.44
N GLU A 179 -21.13 0.71 9.16
CA GLU A 179 -22.31 1.41 8.66
C GLU A 179 -23.43 0.40 8.40
N VAL A 180 -24.53 0.51 9.15
CA VAL A 180 -25.70 -0.35 8.97
C VAL A 180 -26.94 0.50 8.68
N THR A 181 -27.46 0.39 7.46
CA THR A 181 -28.62 1.16 7.01
C THR A 181 -29.80 0.22 6.82
N ALA A 182 -30.78 0.31 7.71
CA ALA A 182 -32.08 -0.35 7.57
C ALA A 182 -32.97 0.51 6.66
N GLY A 183 -33.16 0.06 5.41
CA GLY A 183 -34.12 0.65 4.47
C GLY A 183 -35.50 -0.02 4.59
N GLU A 184 -36.38 0.29 3.63
CA GLU A 184 -37.76 -0.22 3.63
C GLU A 184 -37.85 -1.73 3.38
N ASP A 185 -37.07 -2.26 2.44
CA ASP A 185 -37.14 -3.68 2.03
C ASP A 185 -35.89 -4.51 2.40
N SER A 186 -34.81 -3.85 2.84
CA SER A 186 -33.52 -4.49 3.07
C SER A 186 -32.67 -3.76 4.10
N VAL A 187 -31.73 -4.50 4.70
CA VAL A 187 -30.66 -3.96 5.53
C VAL A 187 -29.33 -4.06 4.77
N ALA A 188 -28.62 -2.93 4.68
CA ALA A 188 -27.28 -2.85 4.11
C ALA A 188 -26.25 -2.77 5.23
N ILE A 189 -25.24 -3.66 5.21
CA ILE A 189 -24.20 -3.79 6.21
C ILE A 189 -22.85 -3.57 5.53
N LYS A 190 -22.15 -2.50 5.91
CA LYS A 190 -20.85 -2.14 5.34
C LYS A 190 -19.81 -1.97 6.44
N ALA A 191 -18.66 -2.58 6.22
CA ALA A 191 -17.47 -2.48 7.07
C ALA A 191 -16.22 -2.73 6.21
N PRO A 192 -14.99 -2.55 6.71
CA PRO A 192 -13.80 -2.97 5.99
C PRO A 192 -13.91 -4.40 5.45
N MET A 193 -13.73 -4.58 4.15
CA MET A 193 -13.78 -5.90 3.49
C MET A 193 -15.13 -6.63 3.56
N VAL A 194 -16.22 -5.97 3.99
CA VAL A 194 -17.58 -6.52 4.02
C VAL A 194 -18.57 -5.51 3.43
N SER A 195 -19.41 -5.96 2.50
CA SER A 195 -20.47 -5.15 1.91
C SER A 195 -21.63 -6.05 1.55
N GLU A 196 -22.53 -6.27 2.50
CA GLU A 196 -23.69 -7.14 2.36
C GLU A 196 -24.97 -6.31 2.25
N THR A 197 -25.93 -6.81 1.50
CA THR A 197 -27.29 -6.26 1.49
C THR A 197 -28.25 -7.43 1.52
N VAL A 198 -29.07 -7.46 2.57
CA VAL A 198 -29.99 -8.57 2.85
C VAL A 198 -31.41 -8.04 2.82
N ARG A 199 -32.23 -8.58 1.93
CA ARG A 199 -33.68 -8.28 1.93
C ARG A 199 -34.32 -8.92 3.14
N TYR A 200 -35.29 -8.24 3.76
CA TYR A 200 -36.00 -8.79 4.93
C TYR A 200 -36.68 -10.12 4.62
N SER A 201 -37.20 -10.28 3.39
CA SER A 201 -37.78 -11.53 2.89
C SER A 201 -36.84 -12.74 2.90
N ASP A 202 -35.53 -12.51 2.87
CA ASP A 202 -34.50 -13.55 2.80
C ASP A 202 -33.98 -13.94 4.19
N ILE A 203 -34.40 -13.20 5.24
CA ILE A 203 -34.04 -13.46 6.63
C ILE A 203 -34.98 -14.53 7.18
N THR A 204 -34.40 -15.67 7.53
CA THR A 204 -35.12 -16.79 8.14
C THR A 204 -35.18 -16.71 9.65
N GLU A 205 -34.18 -16.07 10.27
CA GLU A 205 -34.09 -15.86 11.71
C GLU A 205 -33.28 -14.58 11.98
N ILE A 206 -33.68 -13.83 13.00
CA ILE A 206 -32.92 -12.73 13.57
C ILE A 206 -32.88 -12.86 15.09
N ARG A 207 -31.70 -12.76 15.68
CA ARG A 207 -31.52 -12.76 17.13
C ARG A 207 -30.57 -11.66 17.59
N MET A 208 -30.82 -11.16 18.78
CA MET A 208 -29.88 -10.31 19.51
C MET A 208 -29.09 -11.20 20.46
N ASP A 209 -27.77 -11.07 20.45
CA ASP A 209 -26.86 -11.73 21.38
C ASP A 209 -26.09 -10.66 22.15
N ALA A 210 -26.26 -10.61 23.48
CA ALA A 210 -25.71 -9.55 24.31
C ALA A 210 -24.23 -9.77 24.68
N ASP A 211 -23.73 -10.99 24.55
CA ASP A 211 -22.36 -11.39 24.86
C ASP A 211 -21.82 -12.29 23.74
N PHE A 212 -21.67 -11.69 22.56
CA PHE A 212 -21.39 -12.42 21.34
C PHE A 212 -19.89 -12.69 21.17
N HIS A 213 -19.53 -13.98 21.16
CA HIS A 213 -18.16 -14.39 20.91
C HIS A 213 -17.84 -14.51 19.41
N HIS A 214 -16.96 -13.63 18.91
CA HIS A 214 -16.54 -13.60 17.50
C HIS A 214 -15.85 -14.90 17.03
N GLY A 215 -15.26 -15.66 17.96
CA GLY A 215 -14.46 -16.83 17.62
C GLY A 215 -13.21 -16.49 16.81
N THR A 216 -12.86 -17.34 15.85
CA THR A 216 -11.61 -17.26 15.07
C THR A 216 -11.83 -16.62 13.70
N ARG A 217 -11.05 -15.59 13.38
CA ARG A 217 -11.02 -14.99 12.05
C ARG A 217 -10.38 -15.94 11.03
N ILE A 218 -11.07 -16.22 9.93
CA ILE A 218 -10.54 -16.98 8.79
C ILE A 218 -9.91 -16.02 7.77
N SER A 219 -10.61 -14.94 7.44
CA SER A 219 -10.14 -13.91 6.51
C SER A 219 -10.85 -12.58 6.81
N GLY A 220 -10.26 -11.45 6.39
CA GLY A 220 -10.85 -10.13 6.56
C GLY A 220 -9.97 -9.17 7.35
N TYR A 221 -10.61 -8.12 7.86
CA TYR A 221 -10.00 -7.05 8.63
C TYR A 221 -10.08 -7.33 10.13
N GLY A 222 -9.03 -6.98 10.87
CA GLY A 222 -9.17 -6.81 12.30
C GLY A 222 -8.24 -5.73 12.81
N GLY A 223 -8.82 -4.54 12.96
CA GLY A 223 -8.19 -3.39 13.58
C GLY A 223 -8.41 -3.39 15.10
N SER A 224 -7.98 -2.32 15.74
CA SER A 224 -8.18 -2.12 17.18
C SER A 224 -9.64 -1.88 17.57
N SER A 225 -10.41 -1.25 16.69
CA SER A 225 -11.81 -0.85 16.93
C SER A 225 -12.84 -1.72 16.22
N ILE A 226 -12.48 -2.38 15.11
CA ILE A 226 -13.43 -3.14 14.27
C ILE A 226 -12.85 -4.45 13.79
N HIS A 227 -13.69 -5.48 13.80
CA HIS A 227 -13.46 -6.78 13.22
C HIS A 227 -14.49 -7.06 12.13
N SER A 228 -14.04 -7.42 10.92
CA SER A 228 -14.94 -7.71 9.82
C SER A 228 -14.37 -8.70 8.81
N GLY A 229 -15.23 -9.51 8.19
CA GLY A 229 -14.85 -10.54 7.21
C GLY A 229 -15.44 -11.91 7.54
N THR A 230 -14.72 -12.99 7.22
CA THR A 230 -15.18 -14.35 7.47
C THR A 230 -14.63 -14.87 8.80
N PHE A 231 -15.52 -15.28 9.69
CA PHE A 231 -15.23 -15.77 11.04
C PHE A 231 -15.80 -17.17 11.26
N ARG A 232 -15.32 -17.84 12.31
CA ARG A 232 -15.85 -19.12 12.75
C ARG A 232 -15.91 -19.24 14.26
N ASN A 233 -17.06 -19.61 14.80
CA ASN A 233 -17.25 -19.97 16.20
C ASN A 233 -18.04 -21.29 16.33
N SER A 234 -18.19 -21.78 17.56
CA SER A 234 -18.92 -23.03 17.85
C SER A 234 -20.40 -22.95 17.51
N ASP A 235 -20.98 -21.75 17.58
CA ASP A 235 -22.43 -21.57 17.62
C ASP A 235 -23.01 -21.35 16.22
N LEU A 236 -22.30 -20.64 15.36
CA LEU A 236 -22.71 -20.28 14.00
C LEU A 236 -21.96 -21.05 12.92
N GLY A 237 -20.91 -21.80 13.26
CA GLY A 237 -20.01 -22.36 12.26
C GLY A 237 -19.25 -21.26 11.53
N THR A 238 -19.23 -21.25 10.19
CA THR A 238 -18.56 -20.19 9.40
C THR A 238 -19.57 -19.12 9.00
N TYR A 239 -19.25 -17.85 9.25
CA TYR A 239 -20.18 -16.74 9.07
C TYR A 239 -19.46 -15.44 8.71
N THR A 240 -20.22 -14.42 8.28
CA THR A 240 -19.71 -13.07 8.00
C THR A 240 -19.88 -12.19 9.24
N LEU A 241 -18.82 -11.47 9.62
CA LEU A 241 -18.83 -10.54 10.75
C LEU A 241 -18.62 -9.10 10.25
N ALA A 242 -19.31 -8.14 10.86
CA ALA A 242 -19.04 -6.71 10.74
C ALA A 242 -19.35 -6.02 12.09
N ALA A 243 -18.37 -5.96 12.99
CA ALA A 243 -18.61 -5.53 14.37
C ALA A 243 -17.49 -4.64 14.95
N TYR A 244 -17.88 -3.66 15.74
CA TYR A 244 -17.03 -2.93 16.66
C TYR A 244 -16.56 -3.85 17.79
N SER A 245 -15.27 -3.82 18.08
CA SER A 245 -14.61 -4.60 19.13
C SER A 245 -14.96 -4.12 20.55
N SER A 246 -15.52 -2.92 20.69
CA SER A 246 -15.91 -2.31 21.96
C SER A 246 -17.32 -2.69 22.44
N CYS A 247 -18.10 -3.36 21.59
CA CYS A 247 -19.49 -3.72 21.85
C CYS A 247 -19.64 -5.23 21.76
N ASP A 248 -19.87 -5.88 22.89
CA ASP A 248 -20.05 -7.33 22.96
C ASP A 248 -21.43 -7.76 22.42
N ALA A 249 -22.38 -6.83 22.32
CA ALA A 249 -23.69 -7.11 21.75
C ALA A 249 -23.60 -7.18 20.21
N CYS A 250 -24.23 -8.19 19.61
CA CYS A 250 -24.35 -8.35 18.17
C CYS A 250 -25.75 -8.79 17.75
N ILE A 251 -26.18 -8.25 16.63
CA ILE A 251 -27.32 -8.76 15.85
C ILE A 251 -26.81 -9.89 14.98
N VAL A 252 -27.49 -11.03 15.01
CA VAL A 252 -27.20 -12.16 14.13
C VAL A 252 -28.42 -12.42 13.24
N ILE A 253 -28.22 -12.35 11.93
CA ILE A 253 -29.22 -12.71 10.93
C ILE A 253 -28.83 -14.02 10.25
N HIS A 254 -29.82 -14.87 10.01
CA HIS A 254 -29.66 -16.12 9.26
C HIS A 254 -30.38 -16.02 7.92
N THR A 255 -29.64 -16.28 6.84
CA THR A 255 -30.17 -16.35 5.48
C THR A 255 -29.86 -17.70 4.87
N SER A 256 -30.41 -17.99 3.68
CA SER A 256 -30.03 -19.18 2.92
C SER A 256 -28.54 -19.24 2.56
N GLY A 257 -27.84 -18.10 2.55
CA GLY A 257 -26.40 -17.98 2.32
C GLY A 257 -25.53 -18.16 3.58
N GLY A 258 -26.14 -18.33 4.76
CA GLY A 258 -25.45 -18.47 6.03
C GLY A 258 -25.73 -17.31 7.00
N TYR A 259 -24.93 -17.24 8.06
CA TYR A 259 -25.07 -16.25 9.13
C TYR A 259 -24.28 -14.98 8.84
N ILE A 260 -24.85 -13.84 9.23
CA ILE A 260 -24.17 -12.54 9.26
C ILE A 260 -24.38 -11.96 10.65
N ALA A 261 -23.29 -11.58 11.31
CA ALA A 261 -23.31 -10.95 12.64
C ALA A 261 -22.76 -9.52 12.53
N PHE A 262 -23.43 -8.56 13.15
CA PHE A 262 -23.02 -7.16 13.10
C PHE A 262 -23.53 -6.36 14.31
N ASN A 263 -22.87 -5.24 14.60
CA ASN A 263 -23.29 -4.32 15.66
C ASN A 263 -23.06 -2.85 15.29
N ARG A 264 -23.49 -1.96 16.18
CA ARG A 264 -23.10 -0.56 16.23
C ARG A 264 -22.09 -0.35 17.37
N GLU A 265 -21.58 0.87 17.48
CA GLU A 265 -20.47 1.19 18.39
C GLU A 265 -20.85 0.93 19.87
N THR A 266 -22.14 1.03 20.20
CA THR A 266 -22.68 0.80 21.55
C THR A 266 -23.78 -0.27 21.58
N PRO A 267 -23.98 -0.94 22.74
CA PRO A 267 -25.07 -1.89 22.92
C PRO A 267 -26.46 -1.28 22.71
N GLU A 268 -26.68 -0.03 23.14
CA GLU A 268 -27.95 0.67 23.03
C GLU A 268 -28.32 0.97 21.56
N GLU A 269 -27.34 1.43 20.77
CA GLU A 269 -27.52 1.63 19.33
C GLU A 269 -27.75 0.31 18.61
N THR A 270 -27.04 -0.74 19.01
CA THR A 270 -27.20 -2.08 18.45
C THR A 270 -28.62 -2.61 18.75
N LEU A 271 -29.13 -2.39 19.95
CA LEU A 271 -30.50 -2.77 20.32
C LEU A 271 -31.56 -1.98 19.55
N SER A 272 -31.37 -0.67 19.44
CA SER A 272 -32.26 0.19 18.65
C SER A 272 -32.31 -0.25 17.18
N LEU A 273 -31.17 -0.64 16.61
CA LEU A 273 -31.07 -1.17 15.26
C LEU A 273 -31.76 -2.53 15.12
N TYR A 274 -31.61 -3.42 16.10
CA TYR A 274 -32.30 -4.71 16.12
C TYR A 274 -33.82 -4.53 16.08
N ASP A 275 -34.36 -3.66 16.93
CA ASP A 275 -35.79 -3.39 17.01
C ASP A 275 -36.32 -2.78 15.70
N LEU A 276 -35.54 -1.90 15.08
CA LEU A 276 -35.86 -1.30 13.78
C LEU A 276 -35.90 -2.34 12.66
N ILE A 277 -34.91 -3.24 12.57
CA ILE A 277 -34.91 -4.30 11.55
C ILE A 277 -36.10 -5.23 11.76
N ARG A 278 -36.35 -5.62 13.01
CA ARG A 278 -37.45 -6.50 13.38
C ARG A 278 -38.82 -5.91 13.07
N SER A 279 -38.99 -4.59 13.08
CA SER A 279 -40.27 -3.96 12.70
C SER A 279 -40.56 -3.98 11.20
N HIS A 280 -39.55 -4.24 10.35
CA HIS A 280 -39.69 -4.34 8.90
C HIS A 280 -39.81 -5.79 8.39
N MET A 281 -39.66 -6.77 9.28
CA MET A 281 -39.83 -8.20 9.00
C MET A 281 -41.26 -8.66 9.30
#